data_AF-A0A7G8GNV3-F1
#
_entry.id   AF-A0A7G8GNV3-F1
#
_cell.length_a   1.000
_cell.length_b   1.000
_cell.length_c   1.000
_cell.angle_alpha   90.00
_cell.angle_beta   90.00
_cell.angle_gamma   90.00
#
_symmetry.space_group_name_H-M   'P 1'
#
loop_
_entity.id
_entity.type
_entity.pdbx_description
1 polymer ?
#
loop_
_entity_poly.entity_id
_entity_poly.type
_entity_poly.pdbx_seq_one_letter_code
_entity_poly.pdbx_strand_id
1 'polypeptide(L)' 'MGSHAAAHDGKATAQGVTEMFATGEAMRLVPKRATVTDTTCKSIDVAADTRYQCTVTYSD' A
#
# COMPACT_ATOMS: atom_id res chain seq x y z
N MET A 1 -2.27 -26.11 -22.51
CA MET A 1 -2.85 -24.81 -22.13
C MET A 1 -2.17 -24.40 -20.84
N GLY A 2 -1.13 -23.56 -20.93
CA GLY A 2 -0.37 -23.12 -19.76
C GLY A 2 -1.16 -22.05 -19.02
N SER A 3 -1.69 -22.42 -17.86
CA SER A 3 -2.35 -21.48 -16.95
C SER A 3 -1.29 -20.60 -16.32
N HIS A 4 -0.86 -19.55 -17.03
CA HIS A 4 -0.23 -18.41 -16.38
C HIS A 4 -1.31 -17.76 -15.54
N ALA A 5 -1.34 -18.07 -14.24
CA ALA A 5 -1.94 -17.18 -13.27
C ALA A 5 -1.23 -15.84 -13.46
N ALA A 6 -1.90 -14.89 -14.11
CA ALA A 6 -1.44 -13.52 -14.10
C ALA A 6 -1.53 -13.11 -12.63
N ALA A 7 -0.39 -13.02 -11.95
CA ALA A 7 -0.34 -12.44 -10.63
C ALA A 7 -1.02 -11.07 -10.74
N HIS A 8 -2.15 -10.91 -10.08
CA HIS A 8 -2.91 -9.68 -10.16
C HIS A 8 -2.19 -8.67 -9.27
N ASP A 9 -1.33 -7.85 -9.88
CA ASP A 9 -0.62 -6.81 -9.16
C ASP A 9 -1.59 -5.71 -8.74
N GLY A 10 -1.92 -5.67 -7.46
CA GLY A 10 -2.77 -4.69 -6.81
C GLY A 10 -1.96 -3.67 -6.01
N LYS A 11 -2.58 -2.50 -5.77
CA LYS A 11 -2.00 -1.45 -4.94
C LYS A 11 -3.02 -0.99 -3.91
N ALA A 12 -2.61 -0.97 -2.65
CA ALA A 12 -3.37 -0.42 -1.54
C ALA A 12 -2.69 0.86 -1.07
N THR A 13 -3.39 1.98 -1.14
CA THR A 13 -2.87 3.27 -0.67
C THR A 13 -3.71 3.76 0.50
N ALA A 14 -3.04 4.21 1.57
CA ALA A 14 -3.67 4.87 2.69
C ALA A 14 -2.88 6.11 3.12
N GLN A 15 -3.54 6.97 3.88
CA GLN A 15 -2.96 8.21 4.39
C GLN A 15 -3.14 8.28 5.90
N GLY A 16 -2.14 8.81 6.60
CA GLY A 16 -2.15 8.93 8.05
C GLY A 16 -1.44 10.18 8.53
N VAL A 17 -1.70 10.56 9.79
CA VAL A 17 -0.98 11.62 10.49
C VAL A 17 0.47 11.22 10.81
N THR A 18 0.76 9.92 10.80
CA THR A 18 2.10 9.36 10.96
C THR A 18 2.32 8.25 9.94
N GLU A 19 3.58 7.97 9.61
CA GLU A 19 3.96 6.90 8.69
C GLU A 19 3.43 5.53 9.17
N MET A 20 3.55 5.23 10.46
CA MET A 20 3.06 3.96 11.01
C MET A 20 1.54 3.79 10.82
N PHE A 21 0.77 4.87 10.96
CA PHE A 21 -0.68 4.82 10.78
C PHE A 21 -1.03 4.62 9.30
N ALA A 22 -0.38 5.36 8.41
CA ALA A 22 -0.54 5.23 6.97
C ALA A 22 -0.17 3.81 6.49
N THR A 23 0.94 3.25 6.97
CA THR A 23 1.36 1.88 6.65
C THR A 23 0.39 0.85 7.20
N GLY A 24 -0.01 0.98 8.46
CA GLY A 24 -0.95 0.05 9.09
C GLY A 24 -2.29 0.00 8.37
N GLU A 25 -2.81 1.16 7.95
CA GLU A 25 -4.02 1.25 7.15
C GLU A 25 -3.84 0.66 5.74
N ALA A 26 -2.74 0.98 5.05
CA ALA A 26 -2.45 0.46 3.72
C ALA A 26 -2.32 -1.07 3.74
N MET A 27 -1.64 -1.63 4.73
CA MET A 27 -1.53 -3.07 4.95
C MET A 27 -2.88 -3.72 5.25
N ARG A 28 -3.78 -3.02 5.95
CA ARG A 28 -5.13 -3.52 6.24
C ARG A 28 -6.02 -3.64 5.01
N LEU A 29 -5.71 -2.88 3.96
CA LEU A 29 -6.39 -2.93 2.67
C LEU A 29 -5.87 -4.04 1.75
N VAL A 30 -4.71 -4.64 2.08
CA VAL A 30 -4.15 -5.77 1.32
C VAL A 30 -5.03 -7.01 1.51
N PRO A 31 -5.41 -7.70 0.44
CA PRO A 31 -6.15 -8.96 0.53
C PRO A 31 -5.37 -10.03 1.29
N LYS A 32 -6.05 -10.84 2.11
CA LYS A 32 -5.41 -11.88 2.96
C LYS A 32 -4.61 -12.94 2.18
N ARG A 33 -4.88 -13.12 0.89
CA ARG A 33 -4.17 -14.07 0.00
C ARG A 33 -3.12 -13.40 -0.88
N ALA A 34 -3.03 -12.07 -0.83
CA ALA A 34 -2.04 -11.34 -1.58
C ALA A 34 -0.71 -11.29 -0.83
N THR A 35 0.38 -11.36 -1.58
CA THR A 35 1.74 -11.21 -1.08
C THR A 35 2.19 -9.77 -1.32
N VAL A 36 2.58 -9.08 -0.25
CA VAL A 36 3.16 -7.73 -0.38
C VAL A 36 4.52 -7.84 -1.07
N THR A 37 4.66 -7.16 -2.21
CA THR A 37 5.88 -7.14 -3.02
C THR A 37 6.68 -5.87 -2.81
N ASP A 38 6.01 -4.75 -2.54
CA ASP A 38 6.65 -3.46 -2.28
C ASP A 38 5.83 -2.64 -1.28
N THR A 39 6.50 -1.79 -0.51
CA THR A 39 5.83 -0.81 0.35
C THR A 39 6.58 0.50 0.26
N THR A 40 5.93 1.50 -0.29
CA THR A 40 6.49 2.84 -0.48
C THR A 40 5.71 3.84 0.34
N CYS A 41 6.38 4.53 1.26
CA CYS A 41 5.82 5.64 2.04
C CYS A 41 6.43 6.96 1.60
N LYS A 42 5.59 8.00 1.50
CA LYS A 42 6.02 9.36 1.23
C LYS A 42 5.33 10.33 2.18
N SER A 43 6.07 11.33 2.64
CA SER A 43 5.49 12.51 3.29
C SER A 43 4.91 13.44 2.23
N ILE A 44 3.74 13.96 2.52
CA ILE A 44 3.01 14.95 1.74
C ILE A 44 2.84 16.15 2.66
N ASP A 45 3.62 17.18 2.42
CA ASP A 45 3.47 18.45 3.12
C ASP A 45 2.32 19.22 2.46
N VAL A 46 1.19 19.29 3.17
CA VAL A 46 -0.03 20.00 2.73
C VAL A 46 -0.13 21.29 3.54
N ALA A 47 0.32 22.39 2.93
CA ALA A 47 0.39 23.71 3.57
C ALA A 47 1.19 23.68 4.89
N ALA A 48 0.53 23.65 6.04
CA ALA A 48 1.14 23.62 7.38
C ALA A 48 1.12 22.22 8.03
N ASP A 49 0.52 21.22 7.39
CA ASP A 49 0.38 19.86 7.93
C ASP A 49 1.18 18.85 7.11
N THR A 50 2.02 18.06 7.77
CA THR A 50 2.66 16.90 7.15
C THR A 50 1.72 15.70 7.27
N ARG A 51 1.28 15.17 6.13
CA ARG A 51 0.57 13.89 6.04
C ARG A 51 1.50 12.83 5.49
N TYR A 52 1.31 11.59 5.90
CA TYR A 52 2.03 10.46 5.32
C TYR A 52 1.09 9.69 4.41
N GLN A 53 1.54 9.38 3.20
CA GLN A 53 0.84 8.49 2.28
C GLN A 53 1.71 7.27 2.05
N CYS A 54 1.18 6.10 2.38
CA CYS A 54 1.83 4.82 2.14
C CYS A 54 1.05 4.03 1.09
N THR A 55 1.78 3.47 0.15
CA THR A 55 1.28 2.60 -0.91
C THR A 55 1.95 1.25 -0.77
N VAL A 56 1.15 0.23 -0.55
CA VAL A 56 1.56 -1.18 -0.52
C VAL A 56 1.21 -1.80 -1.86
N THR A 57 2.21 -2.29 -2.58
CA THR A 57 2.00 -3.09 -3.78
C THR A 57 1.98 -4.55 -3.37
N TYR A 58 1.01 -5.29 -3.88
CA TYR A 58 0.83 -6.71 -3.59
C TYR A 58 0.47 -7.46 -4.85
N SER A 59 0.73 -8.76 -4.85
CA SER A 59 0.34 -9.67 -5.92
C SER A 59 -0.46 -10.83 -5.34
N ASP A 60 -1.61 -11.16 -5.93
CA ASP A 60 -2.43 -12.34 -5.57
C ASP A 60 -2.49 -13.40 -6.68
#